data_AF-A0A1F3MGG5-F1
#
_entry.id   AF-A0A1F3MGG5-F1
#
_cell.length_a   1.000
_cell.length_b   1.000
_cell.length_c   1.000
_cell.angle_alpha   90.00
_cell.angle_beta   90.00
_cell.angle_gamma   90.00
#
_symmetry.space_group_name_H-M   'P 1'
#
loop_
_entity.id
_entity.type
_entity.pdbx_description
1 polymer ?
#
loop_
_entity_poly.entity_id
_entity_poly.type
_entity_poly.pdbx_seq_one_letter_code
_entity_poly.pdbx_strand_id
1 'polypeptide(L)'
;MNKILLIIQREYLTRVKKKSFIVMTIVGPVLMAAMIILPVFLASWSEATEKRIAVLDETGWFFEKFQDEDNIKFYHVFEGLEEEKNQALNLKGDLLLYIPLPELNIPVNAELFSSKQPGLNVTSYIKSIMKQTVENKKLLASGIDPEIIKSAKVDINLVSIKVDEGGIEKKSNTEVEVGLSIFAGIMIYFFIFMFGAQVLKGVIEEKSNRIVEVIISSVKPFQLMMGKIVGIALVGLTQFMLWIVLTLIIVGIVQVMFISGDSSTLEMMGTQSAMMGQVNDGGSQMDPMMMITETLGSVNFMVMTLSFIFYFLGGYLLYASLFAAIGGAVDNDADTQQFMLPVSIPLILAVAMSGVIINQPDSSLAFWMSMIPFTSPITMMMRIPFGVPVWEILLSMGLLVAGFIFSTWVAGKIYKTGILMYGKKISYGVIWKWLTAR
;
A
#
# COMPACT_ATOMS: atom_id res chain seq x y z
N MET A 1 -23.97 -38.46 8.30
CA MET A 1 -22.76 -37.61 8.13
C MET A 1 -23.18 -36.24 7.63
N ASN A 2 -22.65 -35.16 8.21
CA ASN A 2 -23.05 -33.81 7.83
C ASN A 2 -22.44 -33.46 6.46
N LYS A 3 -23.25 -33.52 5.39
CA LYS A 3 -22.80 -33.40 3.99
C LYS A 3 -21.99 -32.13 3.72
N ILE A 4 -22.31 -31.03 4.42
CA ILE A 4 -21.59 -29.75 4.35
C ILE A 4 -20.12 -29.92 4.75
N LEU A 5 -19.83 -30.63 5.84
CA LEU A 5 -18.46 -30.77 6.36
C LEU A 5 -17.55 -31.56 5.43
N LEU A 6 -18.09 -32.58 4.74
CA LEU A 6 -17.37 -33.31 3.70
C LEU A 6 -17.01 -32.40 2.50
N ILE A 7 -17.92 -31.51 2.12
CA ILE A 7 -17.70 -30.55 1.03
C ILE A 7 -16.65 -29.52 1.44
N ILE A 8 -16.73 -28.99 2.67
CA ILE A 8 -15.70 -28.09 3.23
C ILE A 8 -14.33 -28.76 3.18
N GLN A 9 -14.22 -29.98 3.69
CA GLN A 9 -12.96 -30.72 3.71
C GLN A 9 -12.40 -30.94 2.31
N ARG A 10 -13.26 -31.33 1.35
CA ARG A 10 -12.85 -31.51 -0.05
C ARG A 10 -12.33 -30.20 -0.63
N GLU A 11 -13.09 -29.11 -0.54
CA GLU A 11 -12.72 -27.81 -1.11
C GLU A 11 -11.47 -27.21 -0.48
N TYR A 12 -11.30 -27.39 0.83
CA TYR A 12 -10.09 -26.98 1.54
C TYR A 12 -8.87 -27.79 1.08
N LEU A 13 -8.93 -29.12 1.15
CA LEU A 13 -7.79 -29.98 0.87
C LEU A 13 -7.37 -29.94 -0.61
N THR A 14 -8.32 -29.82 -1.54
CA THR A 14 -8.00 -29.72 -2.97
C THR A 14 -7.29 -28.42 -3.34
N ARG A 15 -7.34 -27.40 -2.48
CA ARG A 15 -6.67 -26.10 -2.70
C ARG A 15 -5.37 -26.00 -1.92
N VAL A 16 -5.37 -26.28 -0.61
CA VAL A 16 -4.16 -26.18 0.23
C VAL A 16 -3.06 -27.15 -0.22
N LYS A 17 -3.42 -28.33 -0.75
CA LYS A 17 -2.44 -29.29 -1.27
C LYS A 17 -1.89 -28.95 -2.66
N LYS A 18 -2.42 -27.94 -3.36
CA LYS A 18 -1.89 -27.56 -4.67
C LYS A 18 -0.51 -26.93 -4.49
N LYS A 19 0.44 -27.33 -5.35
CA LYS A 19 1.77 -26.69 -5.41
C LYS A 19 1.66 -25.17 -5.61
N SER A 20 0.70 -24.72 -6.41
CA SER A 20 0.45 -23.28 -6.63
C SER A 20 0.04 -22.54 -5.35
N PHE A 21 -0.70 -23.18 -4.45
CA PHE A 21 -1.06 -22.57 -3.16
C PHE A 21 0.19 -22.35 -2.29
N ILE A 22 1.04 -23.38 -2.16
CA ILE A 22 2.27 -23.29 -1.36
C ILE A 22 3.20 -22.22 -1.94
N VAL A 23 3.40 -22.22 -3.25
CA VAL A 23 4.25 -21.24 -3.94
C VAL A 23 3.71 -19.83 -3.75
N MET A 24 2.42 -19.56 -4.03
CA MET A 24 1.85 -18.21 -3.87
C MET A 24 1.84 -17.76 -2.40
N THR A 25 1.69 -18.68 -1.45
CA THR A 25 1.72 -18.35 -0.02
C THR A 25 3.10 -17.87 0.43
N ILE A 26 4.19 -18.45 -0.10
CA ILE A 26 5.56 -18.05 0.26
C ILE A 26 6.01 -16.85 -0.58
N VAL A 27 5.73 -16.85 -1.89
CA VAL A 27 6.19 -15.82 -2.82
C VAL A 27 5.61 -14.44 -2.46
N GLY A 28 4.36 -14.37 -1.98
CA GLY A 28 3.74 -13.08 -1.59
C GLY A 28 4.57 -12.30 -0.56
N PRO A 29 4.76 -12.83 0.67
CA PRO A 29 5.57 -12.18 1.70
C PRO A 29 7.02 -11.96 1.29
N VAL A 30 7.63 -12.91 0.56
CA VAL A 30 9.01 -12.77 0.08
C VAL A 30 9.14 -11.64 -0.94
N LEU A 31 8.20 -11.50 -1.88
CA LEU A 31 8.19 -10.38 -2.83
C LEU A 31 7.94 -9.04 -2.12
N MET A 32 7.05 -9.00 -1.13
CA MET A 32 6.84 -7.79 -0.32
C MET A 32 8.11 -7.41 0.43
N ALA A 33 8.79 -8.38 1.04
CA ALA A 33 10.07 -8.17 1.71
C ALA A 33 11.14 -7.70 0.72
N ALA A 34 11.25 -8.34 -0.43
CA ALA A 34 12.19 -7.95 -1.48
C ALA A 34 11.89 -6.54 -2.01
N MET A 35 10.63 -6.14 -2.16
CA MET A 35 10.27 -4.78 -2.56
C MET A 35 10.70 -3.72 -1.56
N ILE A 36 10.81 -4.06 -0.27
CA ILE A 36 11.29 -3.15 0.78
C ILE A 36 12.83 -3.18 0.87
N ILE A 37 13.43 -4.38 0.87
CA ILE A 37 14.86 -4.58 1.10
C ILE A 37 15.69 -4.27 -0.15
N LEU A 38 15.22 -4.66 -1.33
CA LEU A 38 15.99 -4.58 -2.57
C LEU A 38 16.31 -3.13 -2.96
N PRO A 39 15.40 -2.14 -2.88
CA PRO A 39 15.76 -0.75 -3.15
C PRO A 39 16.83 -0.21 -2.19
N VAL A 40 16.74 -0.54 -0.90
CA VAL A 40 17.75 -0.13 0.11
C VAL A 40 19.11 -0.75 -0.21
N PHE A 41 19.13 -2.04 -0.53
CA PHE A 41 20.33 -2.76 -0.91
C PHE A 41 20.93 -2.22 -2.23
N LEU A 42 20.10 -1.99 -3.25
CA LEU A 42 20.54 -1.45 -4.54
C LEU A 42 21.01 0.00 -4.44
N ALA A 43 20.42 0.81 -3.55
CA ALA A 43 20.88 2.18 -3.28
C ALA A 43 22.33 2.17 -2.79
N SER A 44 22.65 1.29 -1.82
CA SER A 44 24.02 1.13 -1.32
C SER A 44 25.02 0.65 -2.39
N TRP A 45 24.55 -0.05 -3.44
CA TRP A 45 25.40 -0.48 -4.55
C TRP A 45 25.61 0.61 -5.61
N SER A 46 24.64 1.51 -5.76
CA SER A 46 24.68 2.58 -6.77
C SER A 46 25.70 3.69 -6.47
N GLU A 47 26.23 3.69 -5.25
CA GLU A 47 27.29 4.59 -4.79
C GLU A 47 28.65 4.32 -5.43
N ALA A 48 28.90 3.11 -5.95
CA ALA A 48 30.23 2.70 -6.41
C ALA A 48 30.78 3.39 -7.69
N THR A 49 30.12 4.43 -8.22
CA THR A 49 30.64 5.20 -9.38
C THR A 49 30.90 6.64 -8.97
N GLU A 50 32.15 6.92 -8.58
CA GLU A 50 32.65 8.26 -8.27
C GLU A 50 32.40 9.20 -9.47
N LYS A 51 31.70 10.32 -9.21
CA LYS A 51 31.44 11.35 -10.22
C LYS A 51 32.33 12.55 -9.97
N ARG A 52 33.04 12.98 -11.01
CA ARG A 52 33.88 14.18 -10.92
C ARG A 52 33.16 15.34 -11.61
N ILE A 53 33.16 16.49 -10.96
CA ILE A 53 32.45 17.69 -11.40
C ILE A 53 33.46 18.82 -11.52
N ALA A 54 33.75 19.21 -12.77
CA ALA A 54 34.47 20.42 -13.08
C ALA A 54 33.58 21.64 -12.79
N VAL A 55 34.07 22.61 -12.04
CA VAL A 55 33.34 23.84 -11.72
C VAL A 55 34.03 25.01 -12.41
N LEU A 56 33.39 25.52 -13.47
CA LEU A 56 33.77 26.76 -14.15
C LEU A 56 32.89 27.88 -13.59
N ASP A 57 33.43 28.62 -12.62
CA ASP A 57 32.76 29.74 -11.96
C ASP A 57 33.38 31.07 -12.39
N GLU A 58 32.71 31.79 -13.27
CA GLU A 58 33.15 33.12 -13.72
C GLU A 58 32.86 34.22 -12.69
N THR A 59 31.99 33.95 -11.71
CA THR A 59 31.60 34.92 -10.67
C THR A 59 32.58 34.93 -9.50
N GLY A 60 33.26 33.82 -9.26
CA GLY A 60 34.10 33.58 -8.08
C GLY A 60 33.35 33.45 -6.76
N TRP A 61 32.01 33.40 -6.77
CA TRP A 61 31.21 33.37 -5.54
C TRP A 61 31.12 31.97 -4.92
N PHE A 62 31.37 30.93 -5.71
CA PHE A 62 31.21 29.52 -5.33
C PHE A 62 32.55 28.80 -5.15
N PHE A 63 33.66 29.54 -5.16
CA PHE A 63 34.99 29.00 -4.88
C PHE A 63 35.02 28.35 -3.49
N GLU A 64 35.44 27.08 -3.42
CA GLU A 64 35.45 26.25 -2.20
C GLU A 64 34.10 26.07 -1.49
N LYS A 65 32.97 26.36 -2.15
CA LYS A 65 31.62 26.14 -1.58
C LYS A 65 31.07 24.75 -1.86
N PHE A 66 31.52 24.11 -2.93
CA PHE A 66 31.20 22.72 -3.21
C PHE A 66 32.17 21.82 -2.45
N GLN A 67 31.65 21.06 -1.49
CA GLN A 67 32.43 20.08 -0.73
C GLN A 67 32.30 18.71 -1.37
N ASP A 68 33.40 17.95 -1.34
CA ASP A 68 33.42 16.55 -1.74
C ASP A 68 32.50 15.71 -0.82
N GLU A 69 31.72 14.84 -1.44
CA GLU A 69 30.96 13.79 -0.74
C GLU A 69 31.51 12.40 -1.16
N ASP A 70 31.05 11.34 -0.51
CA ASP A 70 31.57 9.97 -0.70
C ASP A 70 31.64 9.53 -2.17
N ASN A 71 30.72 10.02 -3.02
CA ASN A 71 30.64 9.66 -4.45
C ASN A 71 30.68 10.85 -5.42
N ILE A 72 31.02 12.06 -4.94
CA ILE A 72 31.08 13.28 -5.74
C ILE A 72 32.35 14.05 -5.42
N LYS A 73 33.18 14.29 -6.43
CA LYS A 73 34.40 15.09 -6.33
C LYS A 73 34.29 16.37 -7.13
N PHE A 74 34.57 17.50 -6.49
CA PHE A 74 34.58 18.80 -7.16
C PHE A 74 36.01 19.25 -7.43
N TYR A 75 36.24 19.79 -8.62
CA TYR A 75 37.49 20.46 -8.94
C TYR A 75 37.22 21.72 -9.76
N HIS A 76 38.01 22.76 -9.53
CA HIS A 76 37.85 24.03 -10.20
C HIS A 76 38.64 24.08 -11.50
N VAL A 77 38.02 24.68 -12.53
CA VAL A 77 38.62 24.90 -13.84
C VAL A 77 38.55 26.37 -14.21
N PHE A 78 39.54 26.84 -14.96
CA PHE A 78 39.71 28.26 -15.30
C PHE A 78 39.89 28.51 -16.81
N GLU A 79 39.92 27.45 -17.62
CA GLU A 79 40.02 27.54 -19.08
C GLU A 79 38.65 27.86 -19.71
N GLY A 80 38.63 28.22 -21.00
CA GLY A 80 37.41 28.67 -21.67
C GLY A 80 36.32 27.60 -21.74
N LEU A 81 35.05 28.01 -21.68
CA LEU A 81 33.87 27.12 -21.65
C LEU A 81 33.90 26.00 -22.70
N GLU A 82 34.27 26.30 -23.95
CA GLU A 82 34.28 25.31 -25.03
C GLU A 82 35.40 24.27 -24.88
N GLU A 83 36.55 24.61 -24.30
CA GLU A 83 37.64 23.66 -24.05
C GLU A 83 37.26 22.70 -22.92
N GLU A 84 36.77 23.25 -21.80
CA GLU A 84 36.35 22.47 -20.64
C GLU A 84 35.12 21.60 -20.92
N LYS A 85 34.17 22.10 -21.72
CA LYS A 85 33.01 21.33 -22.16
C LYS A 85 33.46 20.13 -23.01
N ASN A 86 34.40 20.31 -23.92
CA ASN A 86 34.93 19.20 -24.71
C ASN A 86 35.73 18.21 -23.85
N GLN A 87 36.49 18.67 -22.85
CA GLN A 87 37.20 17.79 -21.91
C GLN A 87 36.23 16.96 -21.06
N ALA A 88 35.22 17.60 -20.45
CA ALA A 88 34.20 16.93 -19.64
C ALA A 88 33.35 15.94 -20.45
N LEU A 89 33.07 16.23 -21.73
CA LEU A 89 32.33 15.33 -22.62
C LEU A 89 33.19 14.16 -23.12
N ASN A 90 34.51 14.32 -23.24
CA ASN A 90 35.44 13.28 -23.67
C ASN A 90 35.79 12.28 -22.55
N LEU A 91 35.88 12.76 -21.31
CA LEU A 91 36.04 11.94 -20.11
C LEU A 91 34.68 11.37 -19.71
N LYS A 92 34.28 10.24 -20.32
CA LYS A 92 32.98 9.56 -20.12
C LYS A 92 32.65 9.31 -18.64
N GLY A 93 32.03 10.27 -17.97
CA GLY A 93 31.67 10.20 -16.55
C GLY A 93 31.75 11.53 -15.80
N ASP A 94 32.47 12.50 -16.36
CA ASP A 94 32.68 13.81 -15.73
C ASP A 94 31.58 14.80 -16.14
N LEU A 95 31.22 15.70 -15.23
CA LEU A 95 30.24 16.75 -15.43
C LEU A 95 30.94 18.11 -15.40
N LEU A 96 30.46 19.07 -16.21
CA LEU A 96 30.89 20.46 -16.14
C LEU A 96 29.75 21.32 -15.63
N LEU A 97 29.93 21.90 -14.46
CA LEU A 97 29.08 22.95 -13.92
C LEU A 97 29.63 24.30 -14.38
N TYR A 98 28.88 24.99 -15.23
CA TYR A 98 29.17 26.33 -15.71
C TYR A 98 28.28 27.36 -15.01
N ILE A 99 28.92 28.36 -14.38
CA ILE A 99 28.25 29.46 -13.70
C ILE A 99 28.70 30.76 -14.39
N PRO A 100 27.89 31.30 -15.32
CA PRO A 100 28.25 32.50 -16.08
C PRO A 100 28.28 33.76 -15.21
N LEU A 101 29.13 34.72 -15.57
CA LEU A 101 29.09 36.06 -14.99
C LEU A 101 27.78 36.76 -15.44
N PRO A 102 26.91 37.16 -14.51
CA PRO A 102 25.64 37.78 -14.87
C PRO A 102 25.83 39.22 -15.37
N GLU A 103 25.15 39.59 -16.47
CA GLU A 103 25.32 40.92 -17.09
C GLU A 103 24.84 42.08 -16.21
N LEU A 104 23.81 41.88 -15.39
CA LEU A 104 23.13 42.96 -14.63
C LEU A 104 22.56 42.54 -13.26
N ASN A 105 22.74 41.29 -12.81
CA ASN A 105 22.06 40.76 -11.62
C ASN A 105 22.88 39.70 -10.86
N ILE A 106 22.33 39.13 -9.78
CA ILE A 106 22.87 37.96 -9.07
C ILE A 106 22.82 36.71 -10.00
N PRO A 107 23.79 35.78 -9.97
CA PRO A 107 23.77 34.57 -10.79
C PRO A 107 22.59 33.68 -10.37
N VAL A 108 21.54 33.67 -11.19
CA VAL A 108 20.35 32.81 -11.00
C VAL A 108 20.40 31.57 -11.92
N ASN A 109 21.30 31.58 -12.90
CA ASN A 109 21.39 30.55 -13.93
C ASN A 109 22.77 29.88 -13.84
N ALA A 110 22.77 28.55 -13.89
CA ALA A 110 23.95 27.73 -14.10
C ALA A 110 23.58 26.57 -15.01
N GLU A 111 24.53 26.12 -15.80
CA GLU A 111 24.35 25.06 -16.79
C GLU A 111 25.22 23.87 -16.39
N LEU A 112 24.64 22.66 -16.43
CA LEU A 112 25.35 21.42 -16.13
C LEU A 112 25.47 20.61 -17.41
N PHE A 113 26.67 20.57 -17.98
CA PHE A 113 26.99 19.77 -19.15
C PHE A 113 27.44 18.37 -18.72
N SER A 114 26.94 17.34 -19.40
CA SER A 114 27.30 15.97 -19.11
C SER A 114 27.07 15.08 -20.34
N SER A 115 27.90 14.05 -20.49
CA SER A 115 27.75 13.04 -21.56
C SER A 115 26.56 12.10 -21.33
N LYS A 116 26.05 12.02 -20.08
CA LYS A 116 24.87 11.24 -19.67
C LYS A 116 23.98 12.06 -18.73
N GLN A 117 22.70 11.73 -18.64
CA GLN A 117 21.77 12.42 -17.74
C GLN A 117 22.34 12.45 -16.29
N PRO A 118 22.56 13.64 -15.71
CA PRO A 118 22.97 13.77 -14.32
C PRO A 118 21.93 13.16 -13.37
N GLY A 119 22.39 12.55 -12.27
CA GLY A 119 21.50 12.01 -11.25
C GLY A 119 20.80 13.13 -10.47
N LEU A 120 19.57 12.88 -10.02
CA LEU A 120 18.77 13.85 -9.26
C LEU A 120 19.47 14.33 -7.97
N ASN A 121 20.24 13.46 -7.31
CA ASN A 121 20.98 13.81 -6.10
C ASN A 121 22.04 14.88 -6.38
N VAL A 122 22.83 14.70 -7.46
CA VAL A 122 23.89 15.64 -7.86
C VAL A 122 23.31 17.02 -8.20
N THR A 123 22.24 17.06 -9.00
CA THR A 123 21.62 18.33 -9.40
C THR A 123 20.96 19.03 -8.22
N SER A 124 20.32 18.28 -7.32
CA SER A 124 19.69 18.83 -6.11
C SER A 124 20.74 19.37 -5.13
N TYR A 125 21.86 18.66 -4.96
CA TYR A 125 22.98 19.10 -4.13
C TYR A 125 23.59 20.41 -4.63
N ILE A 126 23.97 20.45 -5.92
CA ILE A 126 24.52 21.66 -6.56
C ILE A 126 23.54 22.83 -6.40
N LYS A 127 22.25 22.61 -6.70
CA LYS A 127 21.22 23.64 -6.58
C LYS A 127 21.04 24.14 -5.15
N SER A 128 21.12 23.25 -4.16
CA SER A 128 21.02 23.60 -2.73
C SER A 128 22.17 24.53 -2.30
N ILE A 129 23.41 24.14 -2.64
CA ILE A 129 24.60 24.96 -2.35
C ILE A 129 24.53 26.30 -3.06
N MET A 130 24.16 26.30 -4.34
CA MET A 130 24.03 27.54 -5.11
C MET A 130 22.97 28.46 -4.50
N LYS A 131 21.80 27.92 -4.17
CA LYS A 131 20.70 28.65 -3.53
C LYS A 131 21.16 29.25 -2.20
N GLN A 132 21.74 28.45 -1.32
CA GLN A 132 22.17 28.90 0.00
C GLN A 132 23.26 29.99 -0.10
N THR A 133 24.21 29.82 -1.02
CA THR A 133 25.29 30.80 -1.23
C THR A 133 24.74 32.12 -1.76
N VAL A 134 23.86 32.07 -2.76
CA VAL A 134 23.21 33.26 -3.33
C VAL A 134 22.30 33.95 -2.31
N GLU A 135 21.51 33.20 -1.54
CA GLU A 135 20.66 33.73 -0.47
C GLU A 135 21.50 34.43 0.60
N ASN A 136 22.59 33.81 1.06
CA ASN A 136 23.49 34.42 2.03
C ASN A 136 24.13 35.71 1.50
N LYS A 137 24.57 35.74 0.24
CA LYS A 137 25.10 36.95 -0.39
C LYS A 137 24.05 38.06 -0.50
N LYS A 138 22.81 37.70 -0.83
CA LYS A 138 21.69 38.66 -0.91
C LYS A 138 21.34 39.23 0.47
N LEU A 139 21.34 38.40 1.51
CA LEU A 139 21.12 38.83 2.89
C LEU A 139 22.22 39.82 3.31
N LEU A 140 23.48 39.47 3.09
CA LEU A 140 24.62 40.33 3.40
C LEU A 140 24.57 41.67 2.64
N ALA A 141 24.25 41.64 1.34
CA ALA A 141 24.08 42.85 0.54
C ALA A 141 22.90 43.74 1.02
N SER A 142 21.92 43.15 1.69
CA SER A 142 20.78 43.85 2.30
C SER A 142 21.07 44.29 3.74
N GLY A 143 22.29 44.10 4.25
CA GLY A 143 22.67 44.43 5.64
C GLY A 143 22.16 43.43 6.69
N ILE A 144 21.73 42.24 6.28
CA ILE A 144 21.23 41.17 7.16
C ILE A 144 22.31 40.09 7.30
N ASP A 145 22.72 39.79 8.52
CA ASP A 145 23.63 38.68 8.79
C ASP A 145 22.89 37.32 8.64
N PRO A 146 23.32 36.42 7.74
CA PRO A 146 22.73 35.10 7.56
C PRO A 146 22.65 34.26 8.85
N GLU A 147 23.56 34.45 9.80
CA GLU A 147 23.54 33.73 11.07
C GLU A 147 22.34 34.13 11.95
N ILE A 148 21.83 35.36 11.81
CA ILE A 148 20.60 35.79 12.47
C ILE A 148 19.40 35.01 11.92
N ILE A 149 19.36 34.77 10.60
CA ILE A 149 18.27 33.99 9.98
C ILE A 149 18.36 32.52 10.36
N LYS A 150 19.55 31.93 10.39
CA LYS A 150 19.75 30.53 10.80
C LYS A 150 19.36 30.32 12.27
N SER A 151 19.81 31.21 13.16
CA SER A 151 19.46 31.13 14.59
C SER A 151 17.99 31.46 14.86
N ALA A 152 17.31 32.15 13.94
CA ALA A 152 15.87 32.38 13.99
C ALA A 152 15.03 31.23 13.41
N LYS A 153 15.63 30.24 12.72
CA LYS A 153 14.92 29.03 12.31
C LYS A 153 14.62 28.20 13.56
N VAL A 154 13.35 27.89 13.76
CA VAL A 154 12.89 27.07 14.86
C VAL A 154 12.25 25.81 14.27
N ASP A 155 12.81 24.66 14.59
CA ASP A 155 12.22 23.37 14.28
C ASP A 155 11.21 23.01 15.38
N ILE A 156 9.93 22.94 15.01
CA ILE A 156 8.86 22.60 15.94
C ILE A 156 8.52 21.12 15.77
N ASN A 157 8.89 20.30 16.75
CA ASN A 157 8.43 18.91 16.84
C ASN A 157 7.02 18.88 17.45
N LEU A 158 6.01 18.63 16.62
CA LEU A 158 4.63 18.51 17.05
C LEU A 158 4.32 17.06 17.46
N VAL A 159 4.24 16.82 18.77
CA VAL A 159 3.77 15.53 19.30
C VAL A 159 2.24 15.56 19.40
N SER A 160 1.57 14.67 18.66
CA SER A 160 0.11 14.51 18.77
C SER A 160 -0.24 13.60 19.95
N ILE A 161 -1.02 14.10 20.90
CA ILE A 161 -1.53 13.33 22.04
C ILE A 161 -3.05 13.25 21.91
N LYS A 162 -3.55 12.03 21.74
CA LYS A 162 -4.99 11.76 21.77
C LYS A 162 -5.44 11.60 23.22
N VAL A 163 -6.48 12.33 23.62
CA VAL A 163 -7.09 12.22 24.95
C VAL A 163 -8.41 11.46 24.80
N ASP A 164 -8.51 10.27 25.38
CA ASP A 164 -9.77 9.52 25.43
C ASP A 164 -10.79 10.21 26.37
N GLU A 165 -12.08 9.87 26.24
CA GLU A 165 -13.18 10.45 27.06
C GLU A 165 -12.97 10.34 28.59
N GLY A 166 -12.10 9.44 29.04
CA GLY A 166 -11.70 9.26 30.45
C GLY A 166 -10.45 10.04 30.89
N GLY A 167 -9.91 10.93 30.05
CA GLY A 167 -8.69 11.70 30.33
C GLY A 167 -7.38 10.92 30.15
N ILE A 168 -7.42 9.75 29.51
CA ILE A 168 -6.23 8.93 29.24
C ILE A 168 -5.53 9.51 28.00
N GLU A 169 -4.34 10.05 28.20
CA GLU A 169 -3.46 10.53 27.13
C GLU A 169 -2.73 9.35 26.47
N LYS A 170 -2.87 9.23 25.16
CA LYS A 170 -2.12 8.28 24.32
C LYS A 170 -1.37 9.06 23.27
N LYS A 171 -0.06 8.83 23.17
CA LYS A 171 0.71 9.31 22.02
C LYS A 171 0.13 8.69 20.76
N SER A 172 -0.31 9.53 19.83
CA SER A 172 -0.79 9.11 18.52
C SER A 172 0.36 9.24 17.53
N ASN A 173 0.65 8.16 16.82
CA ASN A 173 1.63 8.16 15.75
C ASN A 173 0.87 8.06 14.43
N THR A 174 0.46 9.24 13.94
CA THR A 174 -0.41 9.38 12.76
C THR A 174 0.13 8.63 11.56
N GLU A 175 1.44 8.64 11.32
CA GLU A 175 2.05 7.97 10.17
C GLU A 175 1.85 6.45 10.21
N VAL A 176 1.99 5.85 11.39
CA VAL A 176 1.83 4.40 11.56
C VAL A 176 0.37 4.00 11.53
N GLU A 177 -0.50 4.79 12.15
CA GLU A 177 -1.95 4.59 12.08
C GLU A 177 -2.45 4.64 10.63
N VAL A 178 -1.98 5.62 9.84
CA VAL A 178 -2.24 5.73 8.40
C VAL A 178 -1.72 4.51 7.64
N GLY A 179 -0.46 4.11 7.87
CA GLY A 179 0.14 2.95 7.21
C GLY A 179 -0.62 1.65 7.48
N LEU A 180 -0.97 1.39 8.74
CA LEU A 180 -1.77 0.23 9.15
C LEU A 180 -3.18 0.26 8.56
N SER A 181 -3.79 1.44 8.47
CA SER A 181 -5.13 1.62 7.89
C SER A 181 -5.15 1.27 6.41
N ILE A 182 -4.24 1.85 5.62
CA ILE A 182 -4.11 1.59 4.18
C ILE A 182 -3.81 0.10 3.94
N PHE A 183 -2.85 -0.44 4.68
CA PHE A 183 -2.46 -1.85 4.56
C PHE A 183 -3.63 -2.79 4.83
N ALA A 184 -4.31 -2.63 5.97
CA ALA A 184 -5.41 -3.51 6.35
C ALA A 184 -6.60 -3.39 5.40
N GLY A 185 -6.95 -2.18 4.96
CA GLY A 185 -8.03 -1.95 3.98
C GLY A 185 -7.74 -2.59 2.62
N ILE A 186 -6.53 -2.38 2.06
CA ILE A 186 -6.11 -2.96 0.77
C ILE A 186 -6.01 -4.48 0.87
N MET A 187 -5.51 -5.01 1.98
CA MET A 187 -5.45 -6.46 2.18
C MET A 187 -6.84 -7.10 2.17
N ILE A 188 -7.81 -6.53 2.88
CA ILE A 188 -9.18 -7.04 2.89
C ILE A 188 -9.77 -6.97 1.48
N TYR A 189 -9.59 -5.86 0.76
CA TYR A 189 -10.02 -5.73 -0.63
C TYR A 189 -9.45 -6.85 -1.50
N PHE A 190 -8.12 -7.04 -1.46
CA PHE A 190 -7.43 -8.02 -2.27
C PHE A 190 -7.91 -9.44 -1.95
N PHE A 191 -8.04 -9.79 -0.68
CA PHE A 191 -8.49 -11.13 -0.29
C PHE A 191 -9.95 -11.40 -0.66
N ILE A 192 -10.84 -10.44 -0.43
CA ILE A 192 -12.26 -10.58 -0.80
C ILE A 192 -12.36 -10.81 -2.31
N PHE A 193 -11.67 -10.01 -3.11
CA PHE A 193 -11.73 -10.12 -4.56
C PHE A 193 -11.08 -11.43 -5.05
N MET A 194 -9.88 -11.75 -4.56
CA MET A 194 -9.14 -12.94 -4.96
C MET A 194 -9.92 -14.23 -4.64
N PHE A 195 -10.41 -14.38 -3.41
CA PHE A 195 -11.14 -15.59 -3.02
C PHE A 195 -12.57 -15.61 -3.57
N GLY A 196 -13.22 -14.45 -3.73
CA GLY A 196 -14.50 -14.32 -4.41
C GLY A 196 -14.43 -14.79 -5.87
N ALA A 197 -13.39 -14.39 -6.60
CA ALA A 197 -13.13 -14.85 -7.96
C ALA A 197 -12.89 -16.37 -8.03
N GLN A 198 -12.27 -16.98 -7.01
CA GLN A 198 -12.11 -18.42 -6.94
C GLN A 198 -13.43 -19.18 -6.76
N VAL A 199 -14.36 -18.62 -5.97
CA VAL A 199 -15.71 -19.18 -5.80
C VAL A 199 -16.47 -19.13 -7.12
N LEU A 200 -16.44 -17.97 -7.78
CA LEU A 200 -17.05 -17.74 -9.09
C LEU A 200 -16.59 -18.78 -10.13
N LYS A 201 -15.28 -18.87 -10.35
CA LYS A 201 -14.70 -19.85 -11.28
C LYS A 201 -15.05 -21.28 -10.91
N GLY A 202 -14.98 -21.61 -9.61
CA GLY A 202 -15.33 -22.95 -9.14
C GLY A 202 -16.79 -23.32 -9.36
N VAL A 203 -17.72 -22.37 -9.40
CA VAL A 203 -19.13 -22.63 -9.75
C VAL A 203 -19.30 -22.79 -11.26
N ILE A 204 -18.65 -21.94 -12.05
CA ILE A 204 -18.68 -22.01 -13.52
C ILE A 204 -18.09 -23.35 -13.99
N GLU A 205 -16.97 -23.79 -13.44
CA GLU A 205 -16.36 -25.08 -13.75
C GLU A 205 -17.31 -26.26 -13.45
N GLU A 206 -18.03 -26.23 -12.33
CA GLU A 206 -19.00 -27.27 -11.98
C GLU A 206 -20.19 -27.32 -12.94
N LYS A 207 -20.66 -26.14 -13.36
CA LYS A 207 -21.76 -26.01 -14.32
C LYS A 207 -21.31 -26.46 -15.72
N SER A 208 -20.19 -25.95 -16.20
CA SER A 208 -19.63 -26.24 -17.53
C SER A 208 -19.30 -27.73 -17.70
N ASN A 209 -18.74 -28.37 -16.67
CA ASN A 209 -18.39 -29.79 -16.72
C ASN A 209 -19.56 -30.75 -16.42
N ARG A 210 -20.81 -30.25 -16.32
CA ARG A 210 -22.02 -31.04 -15.95
C ARG A 210 -21.90 -31.83 -14.65
N ILE A 211 -20.93 -31.48 -13.80
CA ILE A 211 -20.73 -32.09 -12.48
C ILE A 211 -21.93 -31.78 -11.58
N VAL A 212 -22.53 -30.62 -11.78
CA VAL A 212 -23.67 -30.08 -11.03
C VAL A 212 -24.91 -30.98 -11.06
N GLU A 213 -25.23 -31.61 -12.20
CA GLU A 213 -26.41 -32.47 -12.34
C GLU A 213 -26.28 -33.73 -11.46
N VAL A 214 -25.06 -34.27 -11.39
CA VAL A 214 -24.74 -35.42 -10.54
C VAL A 214 -24.74 -35.02 -9.07
N ILE A 215 -24.16 -33.87 -8.69
CA ILE A 215 -24.04 -33.51 -7.28
C ILE A 215 -25.37 -33.03 -6.68
N ILE A 216 -26.22 -32.33 -7.44
CA ILE A 216 -27.53 -31.87 -6.97
C ILE A 216 -28.48 -33.04 -6.68
N SER A 217 -28.30 -34.20 -7.34
CA SER A 217 -29.04 -35.43 -7.04
C SER A 217 -28.76 -35.96 -5.61
N SER A 218 -27.58 -35.64 -5.07
CA SER A 218 -27.08 -36.19 -3.80
C SER A 218 -27.10 -35.17 -2.66
N VAL A 219 -27.02 -33.87 -2.95
CA VAL A 219 -26.91 -32.79 -1.96
C VAL A 219 -27.73 -31.57 -2.38
N LYS A 220 -28.40 -30.91 -1.43
CA LYS A 220 -29.15 -29.68 -1.70
C LYS A 220 -28.19 -28.57 -2.18
N PRO A 221 -28.57 -27.74 -3.19
CA PRO A 221 -27.73 -26.65 -3.71
C PRO A 221 -27.15 -25.73 -2.63
N PHE A 222 -27.97 -25.36 -1.64
CA PHE A 222 -27.54 -24.53 -0.52
C PHE A 222 -26.39 -25.16 0.29
N GLN A 223 -26.44 -26.47 0.54
CA GLN A 223 -25.40 -27.18 1.31
C GLN A 223 -24.09 -27.25 0.53
N LEU A 224 -24.16 -27.37 -0.79
CA LEU A 224 -23.00 -27.34 -1.67
C LEU A 224 -22.34 -25.96 -1.69
N MET A 225 -23.12 -24.90 -1.90
CA MET A 225 -22.61 -23.54 -1.89
C MET A 225 -22.00 -23.16 -0.54
N MET A 226 -22.70 -23.45 0.56
CA MET A 226 -22.21 -23.18 1.90
C MET A 226 -20.89 -23.92 2.16
N GLY A 227 -20.80 -25.21 1.80
CA GLY A 227 -19.58 -25.98 1.96
C GLY A 227 -18.41 -25.42 1.14
N LYS A 228 -18.68 -24.96 -0.09
CA LYS A 228 -17.67 -24.33 -0.96
C LYS A 228 -17.18 -23.00 -0.43
N ILE A 229 -18.10 -22.10 -0.08
CA ILE A 229 -17.78 -20.77 0.44
C ILE A 229 -16.97 -20.91 1.73
N VAL A 230 -17.41 -21.73 2.68
CA VAL A 230 -16.68 -21.93 3.95
C VAL A 230 -15.33 -22.63 3.72
N GLY A 231 -15.26 -23.63 2.83
CA GLY A 231 -14.01 -24.31 2.50
C GLY A 231 -12.95 -23.37 1.95
N ILE A 232 -13.34 -22.47 1.03
CA ILE A 232 -12.43 -21.46 0.46
C ILE A 232 -12.09 -20.37 1.50
N ALA A 233 -13.02 -20.00 2.40
CA ALA A 233 -12.73 -19.10 3.52
C ALA A 233 -11.57 -19.63 4.38
N LEU A 234 -11.60 -20.92 4.72
CA LEU A 234 -10.58 -21.59 5.53
C LEU A 234 -9.22 -21.63 4.83
N VAL A 235 -9.20 -21.79 3.50
CA VAL A 235 -7.97 -21.68 2.69
C VAL A 235 -7.37 -20.29 2.85
N GLY A 236 -8.19 -19.24 2.75
CA GLY A 236 -7.75 -17.86 2.92
C GLY A 236 -7.24 -17.55 4.32
N LEU A 237 -7.93 -18.01 5.36
CA LEU A 237 -7.45 -17.90 6.74
C LEU A 237 -6.10 -18.58 6.94
N THR A 238 -5.92 -19.77 6.36
CA THR A 238 -4.64 -20.51 6.45
C THR A 238 -3.52 -19.74 5.78
N GLN A 239 -3.78 -19.19 4.59
CA GLN A 239 -2.82 -18.37 3.86
C GLN A 239 -2.45 -17.10 4.63
N PHE A 240 -3.44 -16.44 5.24
CA PHE A 240 -3.23 -15.25 6.07
C PHE A 240 -2.40 -15.54 7.32
N MET A 241 -2.69 -16.63 8.03
CA MET A 241 -1.90 -17.06 9.19
C MET A 241 -0.44 -17.38 8.80
N LEU A 242 -0.24 -18.04 7.66
CA LEU A 242 1.10 -18.29 7.12
C LEU A 242 1.82 -16.99 6.78
N TRP A 243 1.12 -15.99 6.23
CA TRP A 243 1.71 -14.68 5.97
C TRP A 243 2.13 -13.96 7.24
N ILE A 244 1.31 -13.93 8.29
CA ILE A 244 1.70 -13.33 9.58
C ILE A 244 2.99 -13.98 10.09
N VAL A 245 3.04 -15.32 10.11
CA VAL A 245 4.22 -16.06 10.59
C VAL A 245 5.44 -15.77 9.72
N LEU A 246 5.32 -15.81 8.40
CA LEU A 246 6.42 -15.53 7.47
C LEU A 246 6.92 -14.10 7.59
N THR A 247 6.03 -13.11 7.69
CA THR A 247 6.41 -11.71 7.86
C THR A 247 7.14 -11.48 9.18
N LEU A 248 6.67 -12.08 10.28
CA LEU A 248 7.38 -12.00 11.57
C LEU A 248 8.79 -12.61 11.49
N ILE A 249 8.93 -13.75 10.80
CA ILE A 249 10.24 -14.39 10.57
C ILE A 249 11.14 -13.49 9.72
N ILE A 250 10.63 -12.95 8.60
CA ILE A 250 11.38 -12.07 7.70
C ILE A 250 11.82 -10.81 8.44
N VAL A 251 10.92 -10.15 9.16
CA VAL A 251 11.26 -8.95 9.95
C VAL A 251 12.30 -9.29 11.00
N GLY A 252 12.18 -10.43 11.69
CA GLY A 252 13.20 -10.88 12.64
C GLY A 252 14.57 -11.12 12.00
N ILE A 253 14.62 -11.74 10.82
CA ILE A 253 15.87 -11.96 10.07
C ILE A 253 16.48 -10.62 9.61
N VAL A 254 15.66 -9.72 9.08
CA VAL A 254 16.07 -8.37 8.66
C VAL A 254 16.64 -7.63 9.86
N GLN A 255 15.93 -7.58 10.99
CA GLN A 255 16.41 -6.94 12.21
C GLN A 255 17.78 -7.47 12.64
N VAL A 256 17.99 -8.79 12.64
CA VAL A 256 19.30 -9.37 12.98
C VAL A 256 20.38 -8.91 12.00
N MET A 257 20.13 -8.96 10.68
CA MET A 257 21.10 -8.52 9.67
C MET A 257 21.47 -7.04 9.81
N PHE A 258 20.49 -6.18 10.06
CA PHE A 258 20.69 -4.73 10.15
C PHE A 258 21.28 -4.28 11.50
N ILE A 259 21.00 -4.96 12.62
CA ILE A 259 21.64 -4.68 13.93
C ILE A 259 23.12 -5.10 13.93
N SER A 260 23.48 -6.10 13.13
CA SER A 260 24.89 -6.52 12.96
C SER A 260 25.66 -5.74 11.89
N GLY A 261 24.99 -4.88 11.12
CA GLY A 261 25.59 -4.04 10.07
C GLY A 261 25.83 -2.60 10.55
N ASP A 262 26.74 -1.90 9.88
CA ASP A 262 27.07 -0.50 10.15
C ASP A 262 25.80 0.39 10.08
N SER A 263 25.62 1.26 11.08
CA SER A 263 24.36 1.97 11.40
C SER A 263 23.91 2.99 10.34
N SER A 264 24.70 3.23 9.31
CA SER A 264 24.46 4.19 8.23
C SER A 264 23.30 3.82 7.29
N THR A 265 22.94 2.54 7.20
CA THR A 265 21.85 2.09 6.29
C THR A 265 20.43 2.41 6.82
N LEU A 266 20.26 2.56 8.13
CA LEU A 266 18.98 2.96 8.74
C LEU A 266 18.70 4.45 8.56
N GLU A 267 19.73 5.30 8.51
CA GLU A 267 19.59 6.73 8.17
C GLU A 267 19.07 6.94 6.74
N MET A 268 19.40 6.04 5.80
CA MET A 268 18.91 6.09 4.42
C MET A 268 17.42 5.76 4.27
N MET A 269 16.84 4.93 5.14
CA MET A 269 15.38 4.66 5.12
C MET A 269 14.56 5.87 5.60
N GLY A 270 15.12 6.69 6.50
CA GLY A 270 14.52 7.96 6.92
C GLY A 270 14.48 8.99 5.79
N THR A 271 15.54 9.07 4.99
CA THR A 271 15.64 10.02 3.87
C THR A 271 14.83 9.61 2.63
N GLN A 272 14.60 8.32 2.39
CA GLN A 272 13.77 7.87 1.26
C GLN A 272 12.26 8.03 1.54
N SER A 273 11.84 7.87 2.81
CA SER A 273 10.47 8.17 3.25
C SER A 273 10.13 9.66 3.08
N ALA A 274 11.13 10.53 3.29
CA ALA A 274 11.00 11.97 3.05
C ALA A 274 10.86 12.37 1.56
N MET A 275 11.20 11.48 0.60
CA MET A 275 11.08 11.79 -0.83
C MET A 275 9.72 11.41 -1.46
N MET A 276 8.95 10.51 -0.86
CA MET A 276 7.58 10.19 -1.34
C MET A 276 6.48 11.00 -0.64
N GLY A 277 6.78 11.70 0.45
CA GLY A 277 5.91 12.69 1.09
C GLY A 277 6.29 14.10 0.66
N GLN A 278 5.46 14.75 -0.16
CA GLN A 278 5.61 16.18 -0.44
C GLN A 278 5.53 17.00 0.86
N VAL A 279 6.59 17.77 1.12
CA VAL A 279 6.67 18.89 2.08
C VAL A 279 6.53 18.51 3.56
N ASN A 280 7.66 18.24 4.21
CA ASN A 280 7.98 18.95 5.45
C ASN A 280 9.49 18.91 5.75
N ASP A 281 9.99 20.09 6.08
CA ASP A 281 11.37 20.39 6.46
C ASP A 281 11.73 19.67 7.78
N GLY A 282 12.96 19.15 7.89
CA GLY A 282 13.56 18.73 9.16
C GLY A 282 13.00 17.46 9.81
N GLY A 283 13.10 16.30 9.12
CA GLY A 283 12.86 15.01 9.75
C GLY A 283 13.93 14.69 10.80
N SER A 284 13.61 14.89 12.09
CA SER A 284 14.36 14.27 13.18
C SER A 284 14.38 12.76 12.97
N GLN A 285 15.58 12.18 12.83
CA GLN A 285 15.79 10.73 12.82
C GLN A 285 15.27 10.14 14.14
N MET A 286 14.02 9.71 14.16
CA MET A 286 13.55 8.81 15.21
C MET A 286 14.24 7.47 14.98
N ASP A 287 14.88 6.94 16.03
CA ASP A 287 15.43 5.58 16.03
C ASP A 287 14.32 4.60 15.60
N PRO A 288 14.51 3.82 14.52
CA PRO A 288 13.54 2.85 14.03
C PRO A 288 13.05 1.86 15.10
N MET A 289 13.88 1.60 16.13
CA MET A 289 13.47 0.79 17.29
C MET A 289 12.50 1.53 18.22
N MET A 290 12.68 2.85 18.41
CA MET A 290 11.74 3.68 19.17
C MET A 290 10.39 3.79 18.45
N MET A 291 10.39 3.87 17.12
CA MET A 291 9.16 3.84 16.32
C MET A 291 8.40 2.51 16.49
N ILE A 292 9.07 1.36 16.45
CA ILE A 292 8.43 0.04 16.63
C ILE A 292 7.89 -0.13 18.06
N THR A 293 8.63 0.33 19.07
CA THR A 293 8.21 0.20 20.48
C THR A 293 7.08 1.16 20.84
N GLU A 294 7.08 2.40 20.33
CA GLU A 294 5.98 3.35 20.52
C GLU A 294 4.72 2.92 19.76
N THR A 295 4.85 2.33 18.56
CA THR A 295 3.71 1.88 17.76
C THR A 295 3.01 0.66 18.34
N LEU A 296 3.75 -0.27 18.95
CA LEU A 296 3.19 -1.37 19.74
C LEU A 296 2.35 -0.88 20.93
N GLY A 297 2.63 0.32 21.44
CA GLY A 297 1.90 0.95 22.54
C GLY A 297 0.70 1.82 22.12
N SER A 298 0.72 2.40 20.91
CA SER A 298 -0.33 3.33 20.45
C SER A 298 -1.55 2.63 19.86
N VAL A 299 -1.37 1.49 19.19
CA VAL A 299 -2.45 0.76 18.50
C VAL A 299 -2.87 -0.47 19.29
N ASN A 300 -4.19 -0.68 19.44
CA ASN A 300 -4.72 -1.91 20.02
C ASN A 300 -4.67 -3.06 18.99
N PHE A 301 -3.51 -3.71 18.87
CA PHE A 301 -3.29 -4.82 17.94
C PHE A 301 -4.24 -6.00 18.15
N MET A 302 -4.72 -6.23 19.37
CA MET A 302 -5.70 -7.28 19.65
C MET A 302 -7.04 -6.98 18.97
N VAL A 303 -7.59 -5.78 19.18
CA VAL A 303 -8.82 -5.33 18.53
C VAL A 303 -8.64 -5.29 17.01
N MET A 304 -7.50 -4.78 16.54
CA MET A 304 -7.18 -4.73 15.11
C MET A 304 -7.18 -6.12 14.48
N THR A 305 -6.48 -7.09 15.08
CA THR A 305 -6.34 -8.45 14.55
C THR A 305 -7.67 -9.21 14.57
N LEU A 306 -8.43 -9.14 15.68
CA LEU A 306 -9.73 -9.79 15.78
C LEU A 306 -10.74 -9.18 14.82
N SER A 307 -10.75 -7.86 14.69
CA SER A 307 -11.61 -7.16 13.74
C SER A 307 -11.21 -7.48 12.31
N PHE A 308 -9.91 -7.57 12.00
CA PHE A 308 -9.43 -7.98 10.69
C PHE A 308 -9.97 -9.35 10.31
N ILE A 309 -9.83 -10.36 11.19
CA ILE A 309 -10.34 -11.71 10.94
C ILE A 309 -11.85 -11.70 10.72
N PHE A 310 -12.59 -10.96 11.55
CA PHE A 310 -14.05 -10.86 11.43
C PHE A 310 -14.48 -10.19 10.12
N TYR A 311 -13.95 -9.00 9.80
CA TYR A 311 -14.31 -8.24 8.61
C TYR A 311 -13.83 -8.93 7.33
N PHE A 312 -12.65 -9.55 7.36
CA PHE A 312 -12.20 -10.42 6.28
C PHE A 312 -13.20 -11.55 6.05
N LEU A 313 -13.57 -12.32 7.08
CA LEU A 313 -14.50 -13.43 6.94
C LEU A 313 -15.89 -12.98 6.53
N GLY A 314 -16.47 -11.99 7.23
CA GLY A 314 -17.81 -11.48 6.94
C GLY A 314 -17.90 -10.88 5.54
N GLY A 315 -16.92 -10.03 5.18
CA GLY A 315 -16.81 -9.46 3.84
C GLY A 315 -16.62 -10.53 2.78
N TYR A 316 -15.70 -11.48 3.00
CA TYR A 316 -15.47 -12.61 2.10
C TYR A 316 -16.76 -13.42 1.90
N LEU A 317 -17.45 -13.82 2.97
CA LEU A 317 -18.66 -14.63 2.91
C LEU A 317 -19.78 -13.92 2.15
N LEU A 318 -19.97 -12.62 2.42
CA LEU A 318 -20.93 -11.78 1.71
C LEU A 318 -20.61 -11.74 0.21
N TYR A 319 -19.38 -11.38 -0.16
CA TYR A 319 -19.00 -11.25 -1.56
C TYR A 319 -18.91 -12.59 -2.29
N ALA A 320 -18.44 -13.65 -1.63
CA ALA A 320 -18.42 -15.01 -2.15
C ALA A 320 -19.83 -15.48 -2.50
N SER A 321 -20.85 -15.14 -1.69
CA SER A 321 -22.24 -15.47 -2.02
C SER A 321 -22.71 -14.80 -3.32
N LEU A 322 -22.38 -13.52 -3.51
CA LEU A 322 -22.73 -12.77 -4.72
C LEU A 322 -21.98 -13.28 -5.95
N PHE A 323 -20.69 -13.56 -5.82
CA PHE A 323 -19.88 -14.17 -6.88
C PHE A 323 -20.37 -15.58 -7.23
N ALA A 324 -20.78 -16.37 -6.24
CA ALA A 324 -21.38 -17.67 -6.50
C ALA A 324 -22.74 -17.55 -7.22
N ALA A 325 -23.52 -16.51 -6.93
CA ALA A 325 -24.76 -16.22 -7.64
C ALA A 325 -24.50 -15.90 -9.12
N ILE A 326 -23.49 -15.08 -9.40
CA ILE A 326 -23.06 -14.77 -10.78
C ILE A 326 -22.59 -16.05 -11.49
N GLY A 327 -21.75 -16.86 -10.84
CA GLY A 327 -21.24 -18.10 -11.43
C GLY A 327 -22.33 -19.12 -11.72
N GLY A 328 -23.39 -19.16 -10.91
CA GLY A 328 -24.56 -20.00 -11.18
C GLY A 328 -25.42 -19.46 -12.32
N ALA A 329 -25.47 -18.13 -12.49
CA ALA A 329 -26.23 -17.48 -13.53
C ALA A 329 -25.58 -17.64 -14.91
N VAL A 330 -24.24 -17.50 -15.00
CA VAL A 330 -23.48 -17.38 -16.25
C VAL A 330 -22.97 -18.72 -16.78
N ASP A 331 -22.92 -18.86 -18.11
CA ASP A 331 -22.46 -20.08 -18.79
C ASP A 331 -20.98 -20.03 -19.22
N ASN A 332 -20.43 -18.82 -19.47
CA ASN A 332 -19.07 -18.62 -19.99
C ASN A 332 -18.27 -17.58 -19.20
N ASP A 333 -16.94 -17.76 -19.12
CA ASP A 333 -16.02 -16.83 -18.43
C ASP A 333 -16.06 -15.41 -19.02
N ALA A 334 -16.30 -15.26 -20.33
CA ALA A 334 -16.33 -13.95 -20.99
C ALA A 334 -17.47 -13.04 -20.52
N ASP A 335 -18.66 -13.61 -20.31
CA ASP A 335 -19.85 -12.86 -19.85
C ASP A 335 -19.73 -12.46 -18.37
N THR A 336 -18.90 -13.18 -17.62
CA THR A 336 -18.75 -13.00 -16.17
C THR A 336 -18.18 -11.62 -15.80
N GLN A 337 -17.28 -11.07 -16.62
CA GLN A 337 -16.66 -9.76 -16.34
C GLN A 337 -17.69 -8.63 -16.24
N GLN A 338 -18.75 -8.67 -17.06
CA GLN A 338 -19.80 -7.64 -17.07
C GLN A 338 -20.65 -7.67 -15.79
N PHE A 339 -20.82 -8.85 -15.17
CA PHE A 339 -21.58 -9.03 -13.93
C PHE A 339 -20.73 -8.85 -12.67
N MET A 340 -19.41 -9.06 -12.76
CA MET A 340 -18.50 -8.83 -11.64
C MET A 340 -18.41 -7.36 -11.26
N LEU A 341 -18.37 -6.46 -12.24
CA LEU A 341 -18.12 -5.04 -12.01
C LEU A 341 -19.15 -4.41 -11.04
N PRO A 342 -20.47 -4.54 -11.23
CA PRO A 342 -21.47 -3.97 -10.31
C PRO A 342 -21.36 -4.50 -8.88
N VAL A 343 -21.04 -5.78 -8.72
CA VAL A 343 -20.83 -6.38 -7.40
C VAL A 343 -19.57 -5.80 -6.76
N SER A 344 -18.52 -5.54 -7.53
CA SER A 344 -17.27 -4.97 -7.01
C SER A 344 -17.31 -3.45 -6.75
N ILE A 345 -18.25 -2.70 -7.33
CA ILE A 345 -18.31 -1.23 -7.18
C ILE A 345 -18.27 -0.79 -5.71
N PRO A 346 -19.05 -1.35 -4.77
CA PRO A 346 -18.98 -0.94 -3.38
C PRO A 346 -17.61 -1.17 -2.73
N LEU A 347 -16.91 -2.27 -3.06
CA LEU A 347 -15.54 -2.53 -2.59
C LEU A 347 -14.57 -1.48 -3.15
N ILE A 348 -14.68 -1.20 -4.46
CA ILE A 348 -13.85 -0.19 -5.13
C ILE A 348 -14.10 1.19 -4.52
N LEU A 349 -15.36 1.54 -4.26
CA LEU A 349 -15.74 2.80 -3.63
C LEU A 349 -15.15 2.93 -2.22
N ALA A 350 -15.15 1.85 -1.43
CA ALA A 350 -14.52 1.84 -0.11
C ALA A 350 -13.02 2.14 -0.18
N VAL A 351 -12.29 1.54 -1.14
CA VAL A 351 -10.86 1.81 -1.34
C VAL A 351 -10.62 3.21 -1.92
N ALA A 352 -11.43 3.64 -2.88
CA ALA A 352 -11.32 4.96 -3.50
C ALA A 352 -11.52 6.10 -2.49
N MET A 353 -12.37 5.89 -1.48
CA MET A 353 -12.61 6.84 -0.40
C MET A 353 -11.58 6.74 0.75
N SER A 354 -10.56 5.88 0.64
CA SER A 354 -9.54 5.71 1.69
C SER A 354 -8.89 7.02 2.13
N GLY A 355 -8.53 7.90 1.19
CA GLY A 355 -7.96 9.20 1.52
C GLY A 355 -8.90 10.08 2.35
N VAL A 356 -10.21 10.09 2.06
CA VAL A 356 -11.19 10.86 2.85
C VAL A 356 -11.38 10.24 4.24
N ILE A 357 -11.46 8.91 4.31
CA ILE A 357 -11.67 8.17 5.57
C ILE A 357 -10.46 8.32 6.49
N ILE A 358 -9.25 8.28 5.96
CA ILE A 358 -8.01 8.41 6.72
C ILE A 358 -7.82 9.84 7.23
N ASN A 359 -8.12 10.84 6.39
CA ASN A 359 -8.00 12.24 6.80
C ASN A 359 -9.11 12.67 7.77
N GLN A 360 -10.28 12.04 7.69
CA GLN A 360 -11.46 12.38 8.50
C GLN A 360 -12.18 11.10 8.99
N PRO A 361 -11.56 10.34 9.91
CA PRO A 361 -12.06 9.03 10.35
C PRO A 361 -13.38 9.12 11.10
N ASP A 362 -13.69 10.26 11.72
CA ASP A 362 -14.93 10.49 12.48
C ASP A 362 -16.02 11.18 11.65
N SER A 363 -15.80 11.39 10.35
CA SER A 363 -16.80 12.00 9.47
C SER A 363 -18.05 11.12 9.33
N SER A 364 -19.21 11.76 9.11
CA SER A 364 -20.47 11.05 8.83
C SER A 364 -20.36 10.09 7.65
N LEU A 365 -19.55 10.43 6.64
CA LEU A 365 -19.28 9.57 5.50
C LEU A 365 -18.54 8.29 5.93
N ALA A 366 -17.45 8.44 6.68
CA ALA A 366 -16.67 7.33 7.21
C ALA A 366 -17.53 6.42 8.10
N PHE A 367 -18.38 7.01 8.96
CA PHE A 367 -19.35 6.28 9.77
C PHE A 367 -20.29 5.43 8.91
N TRP A 368 -21.04 6.04 7.97
CA TRP A 368 -22.04 5.32 7.18
C TRP A 368 -21.43 4.25 6.28
N MET A 369 -20.29 4.54 5.65
CA MET A 369 -19.59 3.54 4.85
C MET A 369 -19.07 2.38 5.72
N SER A 370 -18.84 2.59 7.01
CA SER A 370 -18.46 1.54 7.95
C SER A 370 -19.65 0.70 8.45
N MET A 371 -20.88 1.19 8.28
CA MET A 371 -22.10 0.46 8.67
C MET A 371 -22.71 -0.34 7.52
N ILE A 372 -22.57 0.14 6.28
CA ILE A 372 -23.15 -0.54 5.10
C ILE A 372 -22.38 -1.85 4.84
N PRO A 373 -23.02 -3.03 4.84
CA PRO A 373 -22.33 -4.33 4.76
C PRO A 373 -21.38 -4.50 3.57
N PHE A 374 -21.70 -3.88 2.43
CA PHE A 374 -20.90 -3.97 1.22
C PHE A 374 -19.59 -3.15 1.28
N THR A 375 -19.56 -2.08 2.07
CA THR A 375 -18.37 -1.21 2.22
C THR A 375 -17.64 -1.45 3.54
N SER A 376 -18.38 -1.85 4.58
CA SER A 376 -17.91 -2.01 5.97
C SER A 376 -16.64 -2.84 6.16
N PRO A 377 -16.37 -3.93 5.41
CA PRO A 377 -15.17 -4.74 5.64
C PRO A 377 -13.88 -3.96 5.44
N ILE A 378 -13.88 -3.01 4.51
CA ILE A 378 -12.70 -2.21 4.18
C ILE A 378 -12.71 -0.94 5.03
N THR A 379 -13.82 -0.20 5.02
CA THR A 379 -13.92 1.11 5.68
C THR A 379 -13.78 1.05 7.19
N MET A 380 -14.39 0.07 7.87
CA MET A 380 -14.22 -0.05 9.31
C MET A 380 -12.78 -0.41 9.67
N MET A 381 -12.14 -1.27 8.89
CA MET A 381 -10.75 -1.65 9.12
C MET A 381 -9.78 -0.48 8.92
N MET A 382 -10.09 0.44 8.00
CA MET A 382 -9.33 1.69 7.85
C MET A 382 -9.57 2.69 8.98
N ARG A 383 -10.68 2.60 9.72
CA ARG A 383 -10.97 3.52 10.85
C ARG A 383 -10.41 3.04 12.18
N ILE A 384 -10.34 1.73 12.41
CA ILE A 384 -9.94 1.14 13.70
C ILE A 384 -8.61 1.68 14.26
N PRO A 385 -7.54 1.87 13.45
CA PRO A 385 -6.28 2.42 13.95
C PRO A 385 -6.42 3.82 14.58
N PHE A 386 -7.39 4.62 14.12
CA PHE A 386 -7.70 5.95 14.65
C PHE A 386 -8.58 5.94 15.91
N GLY A 387 -9.00 4.76 16.39
CA GLY A 387 -9.72 4.56 17.65
C GLY A 387 -11.23 4.77 17.54
N VAL A 388 -11.91 3.80 16.93
CA VAL A 388 -13.37 3.75 16.78
C VAL A 388 -14.05 3.26 18.06
N PRO A 389 -15.19 3.85 18.48
CA PRO A 389 -15.97 3.34 19.61
C PRO A 389 -16.39 1.87 19.43
N VAL A 390 -16.30 1.08 20.50
CA VAL A 390 -16.59 -0.36 20.45
C VAL A 390 -18.02 -0.65 19.96
N TRP A 391 -18.99 0.20 20.29
CA TRP A 391 -20.37 0.02 19.84
C TRP A 391 -20.53 0.19 18.32
N GLU A 392 -19.76 1.06 17.67
CA GLU A 392 -19.75 1.20 16.21
C GLU A 392 -19.23 -0.07 15.53
N ILE A 393 -18.16 -0.64 16.10
CA ILE A 393 -17.60 -1.92 15.64
C ILE A 393 -18.67 -3.01 15.77
N LEU A 394 -19.29 -3.16 16.94
CA LEU A 394 -20.32 -4.19 17.16
C LEU A 394 -21.56 -4.00 16.27
N LEU A 395 -22.02 -2.76 16.06
CA LEU A 395 -23.13 -2.45 15.17
C LEU A 395 -22.81 -2.85 13.74
N SER A 396 -21.64 -2.44 13.24
CA SER A 396 -21.15 -2.81 11.91
C SER A 396 -21.00 -4.32 11.75
N MET A 397 -20.47 -5.02 12.76
CA MET A 397 -20.37 -6.47 12.77
C MET A 397 -21.75 -7.13 12.63
N GLY A 398 -22.75 -6.66 13.39
CA GLY A 398 -24.13 -7.15 13.31
C GLY A 398 -24.77 -6.90 11.95
N LEU A 399 -24.60 -5.71 11.39
CA LEU A 399 -25.09 -5.36 10.05
C LEU A 399 -24.41 -6.20 8.96
N LEU A 400 -23.11 -6.45 9.08
CA LEU A 400 -22.38 -7.29 8.14
C LEU A 400 -22.89 -8.74 8.16
N VAL A 401 -23.15 -9.30 9.33
CA VAL A 401 -23.74 -10.65 9.46
C VAL A 401 -25.14 -10.68 8.85
N ALA A 402 -25.97 -9.67 9.10
CA ALA A 402 -27.29 -9.56 8.48
C ALA A 402 -27.19 -9.45 6.95
N GLY A 403 -26.25 -8.64 6.46
CA GLY A 403 -25.95 -8.47 5.04
C GLY A 403 -25.50 -9.77 4.38
N PHE A 404 -24.65 -10.55 5.05
CA PHE A 404 -24.23 -11.88 4.60
C PHE A 404 -25.40 -12.88 4.53
N ILE A 405 -26.25 -12.93 5.55
CA ILE A 405 -27.43 -13.81 5.55
C ILE A 405 -28.35 -13.45 4.38
N PHE A 406 -28.60 -12.16 4.19
CA PHE A 406 -29.40 -11.64 3.09
C PHE A 406 -28.79 -11.97 1.73
N SER A 407 -27.50 -11.70 1.52
CA SER A 407 -26.80 -11.96 0.26
C SER A 407 -26.76 -13.46 -0.06
N THR A 408 -26.60 -14.31 0.95
CA THR A 408 -26.61 -15.77 0.80
C THR A 408 -28.00 -16.29 0.43
N TRP A 409 -29.06 -15.72 1.01
CA TRP A 409 -30.43 -16.05 0.63
C TRP A 409 -30.73 -15.67 -0.83
N VAL A 410 -30.35 -14.45 -1.24
CA VAL A 410 -30.42 -13.98 -2.63
C VAL A 410 -29.64 -14.90 -3.57
N ALA A 411 -28.40 -15.23 -3.21
CA ALA A 411 -27.53 -16.09 -4.00
C ALA A 411 -28.10 -17.50 -4.17
N GLY A 412 -28.65 -18.09 -3.11
CA GLY A 412 -29.27 -19.42 -3.18
C GLY A 412 -30.48 -19.47 -4.13
N LYS A 413 -31.29 -18.40 -4.17
CA LYS A 413 -32.40 -18.26 -5.12
C LYS A 413 -31.93 -18.17 -6.56
N ILE A 414 -30.93 -17.32 -6.83
CA ILE A 414 -30.33 -17.15 -8.16
C ILE A 414 -29.69 -18.45 -8.61
N TYR A 415 -28.92 -19.11 -7.75
CA TYR A 415 -28.22 -20.34 -8.05
C TYR A 415 -29.18 -21.49 -8.39
N LYS A 416 -30.26 -21.68 -7.61
CA LYS A 416 -31.23 -22.76 -7.86
C LYS A 416 -31.83 -22.69 -9.28
N THR A 417 -32.11 -21.48 -9.77
CA THR A 417 -32.74 -21.27 -11.07
C THR A 417 -31.72 -21.14 -12.20
N GLY A 418 -30.63 -20.40 -11.97
CA GLY A 418 -29.60 -20.13 -12.96
C GLY A 418 -28.82 -21.36 -13.38
N ILE A 419 -28.60 -22.29 -12.45
CA ILE A 419 -27.75 -23.46 -12.71
C ILE A 419 -28.36 -24.48 -13.68
N LEU A 420 -29.70 -24.46 -13.82
CA LEU A 420 -30.45 -25.34 -14.72
C LEU A 420 -30.73 -24.68 -16.08
N MET A 421 -30.37 -23.40 -16.26
CA MET A 421 -30.56 -22.69 -17.51
C MET A 421 -29.25 -22.63 -18.28
N TYR A 422 -29.28 -23.19 -19.49
CA TYR A 422 -28.17 -23.24 -20.44
C TYR A 422 -28.51 -22.46 -21.70
N GLY A 423 -27.53 -21.73 -22.23
CA GLY A 423 -27.55 -21.16 -23.59
C GLY A 423 -28.44 -19.93 -23.76
N LYS A 424 -28.99 -19.36 -22.68
CA LYS A 424 -29.77 -18.12 -22.72
C LYS A 424 -28.91 -16.95 -22.27
N LYS A 425 -28.79 -15.91 -23.10
CA LYS A 425 -28.13 -14.65 -22.70
C LYS A 425 -28.80 -14.10 -21.44
N ILE A 426 -28.03 -14.04 -20.35
CA ILE A 426 -28.51 -13.50 -19.08
C ILE A 426 -28.50 -11.98 -19.15
N SER A 427 -29.57 -11.38 -18.64
CA SER A 427 -29.65 -9.93 -18.42
C SER A 427 -30.18 -9.67 -17.01
N TYR A 428 -29.96 -8.46 -16.50
CA TYR A 428 -30.42 -8.06 -15.16
C TYR A 428 -31.93 -8.28 -14.95
N GLY A 429 -32.74 -8.05 -15.98
CA GLY A 429 -34.18 -8.29 -15.92
C GLY A 429 -34.56 -9.77 -15.74
N VAL A 430 -33.71 -10.69 -16.20
CA VAL A 430 -33.92 -12.14 -16.00
C VAL A 430 -33.55 -12.54 -14.57
N ILE A 431 -32.42 -12.05 -14.05
CA ILE A 431 -32.00 -12.29 -12.66
C ILE A 431 -33.05 -11.77 -11.67
N TRP A 432 -33.61 -10.58 -11.93
CA TRP A 432 -34.67 -10.00 -11.11
C TRP A 432 -35.94 -10.86 -11.07
N LYS A 433 -36.32 -11.48 -12.20
CA LYS A 433 -37.46 -12.42 -12.24
C LYS A 433 -37.22 -13.66 -11.40
N TRP A 434 -35.98 -14.15 -11.29
CA TRP A 434 -35.68 -15.30 -10.42
C TRP A 434 -35.77 -14.96 -8.94
N LEU A 435 -35.46 -13.71 -8.58
CA LEU A 435 -35.59 -13.22 -7.21
C LEU A 435 -37.06 -13.12 -6.79
N THR A 436 -37.94 -12.69 -7.69
CA THR A 436 -39.38 -12.51 -7.42
C THR A 436 -40.22 -13.76 -7.66
N ALA A 437 -39.69 -14.78 -8.36
CA ALA A 437 -40.34 -16.08 -8.48
C ALA A 437 -40.53 -16.74 -7.10
N ARG A 438 -41.74 -17.25 -6.86
CA ARG A 438 -42.14 -17.90 -5.59
C ARG A 438 -41.58 -19.31 -5.49
#